data_AF-A0A919BVC7-F1
#
_entry.id   AF-A0A919BVC7-F1
#
_cell.length_a   1.000
_cell.length_b   1.000
_cell.length_c   1.000
_cell.angle_alpha   90.00
_cell.angle_beta   90.00
_cell.angle_gamma   90.00
#
_symmetry.space_group_name_H-M   'P 1'
#
loop_
_entity.id
_entity.type
_entity.pdbx_description
1 polymer ?
#
loop_
_entity_poly.entity_id
_entity_poly.type
_entity_poly.pdbx_seq_one_letter_code
_entity_poly.pdbx_strand_id
1 'polypeptide(L)'
;MNLGDILQRHAGQAVAATAIISQTIMTQLRGPSAGAAVALAVATGVLWAAQGRARQRSAIHMGPVAQALTWQVHAGQEPRQSDSETYRHLAARMRQTTEHVRRTTAQRGLEKVTLAVSSEPDSWADARSTGHGRRGHIWLGMRWLHPRHTAHLPAVLEHEFAHLQRRDTGKGIVAESTAVMSVSLAAGLLPFPAFSLTAAAAWMLTVLFHWWGELACDLAAVRVCGRSAVAEMWREDLERDRARSLWPRIWATARGLRTHPPTRLRVFFAEHAPMPSQPTAVPQHPLHVPVTS
;
A
#
# COMPACT_ATOMS: atom_id res chain seq x y z
N MET A 1 12.04 8.99 19.89
CA MET A 1 10.68 8.43 19.72
C MET A 1 10.04 9.22 18.59
N ASN A 2 9.70 8.61 17.46
CA ASN A 2 9.17 9.37 16.31
C ASN A 2 7.66 9.60 16.48
N LEU A 3 7.10 10.62 15.81
CA LEU A 3 5.68 10.95 15.87
C LEU A 3 4.75 9.78 15.50
N GLY A 4 5.20 8.86 14.64
CA GLY A 4 4.53 7.62 14.30
C GLY A 4 4.52 6.57 15.41
N ASP A 5 5.55 6.51 16.25
CA ASP A 5 5.53 5.68 17.48
C ASP A 5 4.50 6.24 18.47
N ILE A 6 4.42 7.58 18.55
CA ILE A 6 3.45 8.31 19.38
C ILE A 6 2.02 8.05 18.86
N LEU A 7 1.78 8.17 17.55
CA LEU A 7 0.48 7.92 16.93
C LEU A 7 0.08 6.45 16.94
N GLN A 8 1.00 5.49 16.75
CA GLN A 8 0.71 4.06 16.92
C GLN A 8 0.41 3.72 18.37
N ARG A 9 1.12 4.33 19.33
CA ARG A 9 0.83 4.17 20.76
C ARG A 9 -0.52 4.78 21.11
N HIS A 10 -0.88 5.93 20.55
CA HIS A 10 -2.19 6.55 20.74
C HIS A 10 -3.31 5.81 20.02
N ALA A 11 -3.07 5.20 18.86
CA ALA A 11 -4.02 4.30 18.19
C ALA A 11 -4.20 3.01 18.99
N GLY A 12 -3.12 2.44 19.54
CA GLY A 12 -3.18 1.31 20.47
C GLY A 12 -3.92 1.67 21.77
N GLN A 13 -3.70 2.88 22.29
CA GLN A 13 -4.44 3.42 23.45
C GLN A 13 -5.89 3.72 23.12
N ALA A 14 -6.22 4.16 21.90
CA ALA A 14 -7.60 4.39 21.46
C ALA A 14 -8.34 3.05 21.28
N VAL A 15 -7.67 2.02 20.77
CA VAL A 15 -8.22 0.65 20.71
C VAL A 15 -8.38 0.08 22.12
N ALA A 16 -7.40 0.25 23.01
CA ALA A 16 -7.51 -0.17 24.40
C ALA A 16 -8.61 0.61 25.14
N ALA A 17 -8.73 1.91 24.93
CA ALA A 17 -9.80 2.75 25.50
C ALA A 17 -11.15 2.31 24.94
N THR A 18 -11.26 1.98 23.66
CA THR A 18 -12.49 1.44 23.06
C THR A 18 -12.84 0.08 23.67
N ALA A 19 -11.85 -0.79 23.92
CA ALA A 19 -12.06 -2.07 24.59
C ALA A 19 -12.46 -1.92 26.06
N ILE A 20 -11.85 -0.98 26.80
CA ILE A 20 -12.18 -0.66 28.20
C ILE A 20 -13.57 -0.03 28.28
N ILE A 21 -13.91 0.92 27.40
CA ILE A 21 -15.23 1.53 27.32
C ILE A 21 -16.27 0.47 26.95
N SER A 22 -15.96 -0.42 26.00
CA SER A 22 -16.81 -1.56 25.64
C SER A 22 -17.02 -2.49 26.83
N GLN A 23 -15.97 -2.80 27.59
CA GLN A 23 -16.05 -3.61 28.81
C GLN A 23 -16.84 -2.91 29.92
N THR A 24 -16.67 -1.60 30.07
CA THR A 24 -17.41 -0.78 31.04
C THR A 24 -18.90 -0.71 30.67
N ILE A 25 -19.22 -0.57 29.39
CA ILE A 25 -20.59 -0.64 28.85
C ILE A 25 -21.16 -2.05 29.04
N MET A 26 -20.38 -3.12 28.81
CA MET A 26 -20.79 -4.50 29.10
C MET A 26 -21.09 -4.72 30.59
N THR A 27 -20.35 -4.08 31.50
CA THR A 27 -20.63 -4.19 32.94
C THR A 27 -21.92 -3.46 33.37
N GLN A 28 -22.38 -2.49 32.58
CA GLN A 28 -23.63 -1.76 32.84
C GLN A 28 -24.85 -2.33 32.08
N LEU A 29 -24.65 -2.93 30.91
CA LEU A 29 -25.71 -3.59 30.13
C LEU A 29 -25.88 -5.04 30.58
N ARG A 30 -26.60 -5.24 31.68
CA ARG A 30 -26.98 -6.59 32.15
C ARG A 30 -28.06 -7.18 31.24
N GLY A 31 -27.74 -8.23 30.48
CA GLY A 31 -28.73 -9.02 29.75
C GLY A 31 -28.14 -9.95 28.69
N PRO A 32 -28.87 -11.02 28.30
CA PRO A 32 -28.43 -11.97 27.28
C PRO A 32 -28.17 -11.31 25.90
N SER A 33 -28.84 -10.19 25.62
CA SER A 33 -28.62 -9.39 24.39
C SER A 33 -27.22 -8.77 24.31
N ALA A 34 -26.67 -8.28 25.43
CA ALA A 34 -25.32 -7.72 25.45
C ALA A 34 -24.26 -8.80 25.22
N GLY A 35 -24.44 -9.99 25.83
CA GLY A 35 -23.58 -11.15 25.56
C GLY A 35 -23.60 -11.59 24.10
N ALA A 36 -24.79 -11.62 23.48
CA ALA A 36 -24.94 -11.95 22.07
C ALA A 36 -24.27 -10.92 21.14
N ALA A 37 -24.41 -9.62 21.43
CA ALA A 37 -23.78 -8.55 20.65
C ALA A 37 -22.24 -8.66 20.67
N VAL A 38 -21.67 -8.97 21.83
CA VAL A 38 -20.21 -9.14 21.99
C VAL A 38 -19.72 -10.38 21.25
N ALA A 39 -20.41 -11.51 21.38
CA ALA A 39 -20.08 -12.73 20.67
C ALA A 39 -20.10 -12.51 19.15
N LEU A 40 -21.12 -11.81 18.64
CA LEU A 40 -21.23 -11.47 17.21
C LEU A 40 -20.11 -10.52 16.75
N ALA A 41 -19.80 -9.50 17.53
CA ALA A 41 -18.72 -8.56 17.24
C ALA A 41 -17.35 -9.26 17.16
N VAL A 42 -17.06 -10.15 18.11
CA VAL A 42 -15.82 -10.95 18.10
C VAL A 42 -15.80 -11.88 16.88
N ALA A 43 -16.90 -12.59 16.61
CA ALA A 43 -16.98 -13.52 15.48
C ALA A 43 -16.76 -12.80 14.13
N THR A 44 -17.39 -11.65 13.93
CA THR A 44 -17.25 -10.85 12.69
C THR A 44 -15.84 -10.29 12.53
N GLY A 45 -15.23 -9.75 13.59
CA GLY A 45 -13.84 -9.28 13.57
C GLY A 45 -12.84 -10.41 13.28
N VAL A 46 -12.99 -11.58 13.93
CA VAL A 46 -12.14 -12.74 13.70
C VAL A 46 -12.29 -13.28 12.28
N LEU A 47 -13.52 -13.35 11.75
CA LEU A 47 -13.76 -13.79 10.38
C LEU A 47 -13.13 -12.84 9.36
N TRP A 48 -13.23 -11.53 9.58
CA TRP A 48 -12.58 -10.52 8.73
C TRP A 48 -11.06 -10.69 8.73
N ALA A 49 -10.47 -10.87 9.92
CA ALA A 49 -9.04 -11.10 10.07
C ALA A 49 -8.60 -12.39 9.36
N ALA A 50 -9.34 -13.47 9.53
CA ALA A 50 -9.06 -14.76 8.90
C ALA A 50 -9.12 -14.66 7.37
N GLN A 51 -10.16 -14.02 6.83
CA GLN A 51 -10.31 -13.81 5.39
C GLN A 51 -9.19 -12.93 4.83
N GLY A 52 -8.87 -11.82 5.50
CA GLY A 52 -7.76 -10.94 5.13
C GLY A 52 -6.41 -11.67 5.11
N ARG A 53 -6.14 -12.50 6.13
CA ARG A 53 -4.93 -13.33 6.20
C ARG A 53 -4.88 -14.40 5.11
N ALA A 54 -6.01 -15.02 4.79
CA ALA A 54 -6.10 -15.99 3.71
C ALA A 54 -5.78 -15.34 2.36
N ARG A 55 -6.37 -14.17 2.07
CA ARG A 55 -6.07 -13.39 0.84
C ARG A 55 -4.60 -12.97 0.78
N GLN A 56 -4.04 -12.46 1.87
CA GLN A 56 -2.62 -12.10 1.98
C GLN A 56 -1.69 -13.29 1.67
N ARG A 57 -1.95 -14.45 2.29
CA ARG A 57 -1.15 -15.67 2.05
C ARG A 57 -1.29 -16.19 0.63
N SER A 58 -2.51 -16.21 0.10
CA SER A 58 -2.79 -16.63 -1.28
C SER A 58 -2.02 -15.76 -2.27
N ALA A 59 -2.08 -14.44 -2.13
CA ALA A 59 -1.36 -13.52 -3.02
C ALA A 59 0.17 -13.74 -2.99
N ILE A 60 0.75 -13.99 -1.82
CA ILE A 60 2.19 -14.29 -1.69
C ILE A 60 2.53 -15.66 -2.27
N HIS A 61 1.67 -16.65 -2.10
CA HIS A 61 1.87 -18.00 -2.64
C HIS A 61 1.76 -18.04 -4.16
N MET A 62 0.87 -17.23 -4.75
CA MET A 62 0.77 -17.07 -6.20
C MET A 62 1.93 -16.26 -6.80
N GLY A 63 2.62 -15.44 -5.99
CA GLY A 63 3.68 -14.55 -6.44
C GLY A 63 4.76 -15.20 -7.31
N PRO A 64 5.36 -16.35 -6.93
CA PRO A 64 6.31 -17.07 -7.77
C PRO A 64 5.74 -17.51 -9.12
N VAL A 65 4.49 -18.00 -9.16
CA VAL A 65 3.83 -18.43 -10.41
C VAL A 65 3.55 -17.22 -11.29
N ALA A 66 3.01 -16.15 -10.71
CA ALA A 66 2.75 -14.90 -11.42
C ALA A 66 4.03 -14.29 -12.01
N GLN A 67 5.11 -14.25 -11.21
CA GLN A 67 6.43 -13.84 -11.66
C GLN A 67 6.93 -14.73 -12.80
N ALA A 68 6.85 -16.06 -12.65
CA ALA A 68 7.29 -16.99 -13.68
C ALA A 68 6.53 -16.79 -14.99
N LEU A 69 5.20 -16.64 -14.96
CA LEU A 69 4.37 -16.41 -16.15
C LEU A 69 4.73 -15.08 -16.83
N THR A 70 4.86 -14.00 -16.07
CA THR A 70 5.16 -12.68 -16.63
C THR A 70 6.61 -12.56 -17.13
N TRP A 71 7.56 -13.29 -16.53
CA TRP A 71 8.96 -13.31 -16.95
C TRP A 71 9.26 -14.35 -18.01
N GLN A 72 8.51 -15.45 -18.13
CA GLN A 72 8.65 -16.37 -19.26
C GLN A 72 8.30 -15.69 -20.58
N VAL A 73 7.30 -14.80 -20.57
CA VAL A 73 6.87 -14.05 -21.76
C VAL A 73 7.85 -12.95 -22.16
N HIS A 74 8.64 -12.39 -21.23
CA HIS A 74 9.46 -11.18 -21.50
C HIS A 74 10.95 -11.27 -21.14
N ALA A 75 11.37 -12.17 -20.26
CA ALA A 75 12.74 -12.24 -19.73
C ALA A 75 13.41 -13.61 -19.91
N GLY A 76 12.64 -14.68 -20.18
CA GLY A 76 13.14 -16.04 -20.42
C GLY A 76 13.74 -16.26 -21.80
N GLN A 77 13.49 -15.34 -22.74
CA GLN A 77 14.14 -15.33 -24.05
C GLN A 77 15.05 -14.11 -24.13
N GLU A 78 16.31 -14.30 -24.52
CA GLU A 78 17.15 -13.18 -24.92
C GLU A 78 16.50 -12.48 -26.11
N PRO A 79 16.28 -11.16 -26.05
CA PRO A 79 15.66 -10.44 -27.15
C PRO A 79 16.52 -10.61 -28.40
N ARG A 80 15.92 -11.07 -29.48
CA ARG A 80 16.60 -11.21 -30.77
C ARG A 80 16.84 -9.82 -31.36
N GLN A 81 17.85 -9.71 -32.22
CA GLN A 81 18.08 -8.44 -32.94
C GLN A 81 16.90 -8.04 -33.84
N SER A 82 16.07 -9.00 -34.25
CA SER A 82 14.84 -8.79 -35.03
C SER A 82 13.67 -8.26 -34.20
N ASP A 83 13.75 -8.26 -32.87
CA ASP A 83 12.65 -7.83 -32.02
C ASP A 83 12.53 -6.30 -32.00
N SER A 84 11.30 -5.81 -31.86
CA SER A 84 11.04 -4.37 -31.74
C SER A 84 11.87 -3.74 -30.61
N GLU A 85 12.32 -2.49 -30.81
CA GLU A 85 13.10 -1.75 -29.81
C GLU A 85 12.36 -1.66 -28.47
N THR A 86 11.04 -1.46 -28.51
CA THR A 86 10.19 -1.45 -27.33
C THR A 86 10.28 -2.77 -26.57
N TYR A 87 10.18 -3.92 -27.25
CA TYR A 87 10.29 -5.22 -26.60
C TYR A 87 11.68 -5.43 -25.98
N ARG A 88 12.76 -5.08 -26.71
CA ARG A 88 14.14 -5.17 -26.18
C ARG A 88 14.33 -4.31 -24.92
N HIS A 89 13.79 -3.08 -24.92
CA HIS A 89 13.82 -2.19 -23.76
C HIS A 89 13.07 -2.79 -22.57
N LEU A 90 11.84 -3.26 -22.78
CA LEU A 90 11.01 -3.86 -21.73
C LEU A 90 11.71 -5.06 -21.08
N ALA A 91 12.25 -5.97 -21.90
CA ALA A 91 12.97 -7.15 -21.43
C ALA A 91 14.22 -6.78 -20.61
N ALA A 92 15.02 -5.82 -21.09
CA ALA A 92 16.19 -5.33 -20.36
C ALA A 92 15.79 -4.67 -19.04
N ARG A 93 14.72 -3.86 -19.05
CA ARG A 93 14.24 -3.17 -17.86
C ARG A 93 13.67 -4.12 -16.82
N MET A 94 12.95 -5.17 -17.25
CA MET A 94 12.48 -6.23 -16.36
C MET A 94 13.66 -6.94 -15.67
N ARG A 95 14.72 -7.30 -16.41
CA ARG A 95 15.93 -7.91 -15.83
C ARG A 95 16.59 -7.01 -14.79
N GLN A 96 16.81 -5.73 -15.11
CA GLN A 96 17.38 -4.77 -14.16
C GLN A 96 16.52 -4.62 -12.91
N THR A 97 15.20 -4.55 -13.08
CA THR A 97 14.24 -4.39 -11.99
C THR A 97 14.23 -5.61 -11.08
N THR A 98 14.23 -6.83 -11.64
CA THR A 98 14.32 -8.07 -10.87
C THR A 98 15.60 -8.14 -10.07
N GLU A 99 16.73 -7.80 -10.69
CA GLU A 99 18.02 -7.82 -10.00
C GLU A 99 18.08 -6.77 -8.88
N HIS A 100 17.53 -5.58 -9.12
CA HIS A 100 17.37 -4.59 -8.08
C HIS A 100 16.48 -5.11 -6.95
N VAL A 101 15.31 -5.69 -7.24
CA VAL A 101 14.41 -6.25 -6.23
C VAL A 101 15.10 -7.33 -5.41
N ARG A 102 15.88 -8.21 -6.05
CA ARG A 102 16.66 -9.27 -5.39
C ARG A 102 17.69 -8.67 -4.43
N ARG A 103 18.48 -7.69 -4.86
CA ARG A 103 19.48 -7.01 -4.03
C ARG A 103 18.84 -6.27 -2.86
N THR A 104 17.81 -5.47 -3.13
CA THR A 104 17.07 -4.69 -2.14
C THR A 104 16.39 -5.59 -1.10
N THR A 105 15.85 -6.73 -1.52
CA THR A 105 15.31 -7.78 -0.63
C THR A 105 16.37 -8.26 0.36
N ALA A 106 17.55 -8.63 -0.13
CA ALA A 106 18.65 -9.12 0.70
C ALA A 106 19.15 -8.02 1.67
N GLN A 107 19.35 -6.79 1.18
CA GLN A 107 19.81 -5.66 1.98
C GLN A 107 18.84 -5.28 3.11
N ARG A 108 17.53 -5.44 2.89
CA ARG A 108 16.48 -5.06 3.84
C ARG A 108 16.06 -6.20 4.77
N GLY A 109 16.77 -7.33 4.75
CA GLY A 109 16.46 -8.49 5.57
C GLY A 109 15.12 -9.14 5.22
N LEU A 110 14.63 -8.99 3.99
CA LEU A 110 13.47 -9.76 3.51
C LEU A 110 13.97 -11.13 3.03
N GLU A 111 13.17 -12.18 3.21
CA GLU A 111 13.50 -13.55 2.76
C GLU A 111 13.29 -13.72 1.26
N LYS A 112 12.14 -13.24 0.77
CA LYS A 112 11.74 -13.42 -0.63
C LYS A 112 10.72 -12.36 -1.01
N VAL A 113 11.08 -11.49 -1.95
CA VAL A 113 10.13 -10.64 -2.64
C VAL A 113 10.05 -11.10 -4.08
N THR A 114 8.83 -11.38 -4.53
CA THR A 114 8.54 -11.70 -5.92
C THR A 114 7.96 -10.48 -6.63
N LEU A 115 8.17 -10.38 -7.93
CA LEU A 115 7.71 -9.27 -8.75
C LEU A 115 7.01 -9.83 -9.99
N ALA A 116 5.78 -9.38 -10.24
CA ALA A 116 5.02 -9.74 -11.44
C ALA A 116 4.49 -8.46 -12.12
N VAL A 117 4.21 -8.56 -13.42
CA VAL A 117 3.47 -7.51 -14.13
C VAL A 117 1.98 -7.82 -14.06
N SER A 118 1.17 -6.82 -13.71
CA SER A 118 -0.28 -6.98 -13.74
C SER A 118 -0.81 -6.98 -15.18
N SER A 119 -1.67 -7.95 -15.51
CA SER A 119 -2.37 -8.05 -16.80
C SER A 119 -3.79 -7.49 -16.76
N GLU A 120 -4.23 -6.95 -15.61
CA GLU A 120 -5.56 -6.37 -15.48
C GLU A 120 -5.69 -5.10 -16.36
N PRO A 121 -6.78 -4.93 -17.15
CA PRO A 121 -6.94 -3.79 -18.07
C PRO A 121 -6.76 -2.41 -17.43
N ASP A 122 -7.20 -2.26 -16.17
CA ASP A 122 -7.13 -0.99 -15.44
C ASP A 122 -5.81 -0.79 -14.66
N SER A 123 -4.93 -1.80 -14.63
CA SER A 123 -3.71 -1.81 -13.81
C SER A 123 -2.46 -1.29 -14.52
N TRP A 124 -2.60 -0.75 -15.74
CA TRP A 124 -1.47 -0.26 -16.55
C TRP A 124 -0.48 0.60 -15.74
N ALA A 125 -1.00 1.48 -14.88
CA ALA A 125 -0.23 2.41 -14.06
C ALA A 125 -0.21 2.05 -12.57
N ASP A 126 -0.73 0.89 -12.17
CA ASP A 126 -0.82 0.55 -10.75
C ASP A 126 0.51 -0.02 -10.27
N ALA A 127 0.82 0.17 -8.99
CA ALA A 127 1.79 -0.63 -8.28
C ALA A 127 1.14 -1.05 -6.96
N ARG A 128 1.30 -2.31 -6.57
CA ARG A 128 0.68 -2.84 -5.35
C ARG A 128 1.59 -3.88 -4.74
N SER A 129 1.76 -3.83 -3.43
CA SER A 129 2.54 -4.82 -2.70
C SER A 129 1.74 -5.51 -1.61
N THR A 130 2.11 -6.76 -1.34
CA THR A 130 1.54 -7.55 -0.26
C THR A 130 2.63 -8.36 0.42
N GLY A 131 2.69 -8.29 1.75
CA GLY A 131 3.76 -8.92 2.54
C GLY A 131 3.24 -9.71 3.73
N HIS A 132 3.91 -10.81 4.07
CA HIS A 132 3.64 -11.63 5.25
C HIS A 132 4.97 -12.10 5.86
N GLY A 133 5.22 -11.71 7.12
CA GLY A 133 6.50 -11.97 7.77
C GLY A 133 7.64 -11.26 7.04
N ARG A 134 8.61 -12.04 6.54
CA ARG A 134 9.75 -11.56 5.75
C ARG A 134 9.56 -11.78 4.24
N ARG A 135 8.40 -12.26 3.80
CA ARG A 135 8.11 -12.55 2.39
C ARG A 135 7.14 -11.52 1.83
N GLY A 136 7.25 -11.25 0.53
CA GLY A 136 6.38 -10.30 -0.15
C GLY A 136 6.22 -10.57 -1.63
N HIS A 137 5.26 -9.87 -2.21
CA HIS A 137 5.00 -9.86 -3.63
C HIS A 137 4.63 -8.44 -4.07
N ILE A 138 5.17 -8.01 -5.21
CA ILE A 138 4.89 -6.71 -5.84
C ILE A 138 4.26 -6.99 -7.21
N TRP A 139 3.09 -6.41 -7.44
CA TRP A 139 2.46 -6.30 -8.74
C TRP A 139 2.80 -4.94 -9.33
N LEU A 140 3.34 -4.94 -10.54
CA LEU A 140 3.75 -3.73 -11.24
C LEU A 140 2.94 -3.58 -12.52
N GLY A 141 2.35 -2.42 -12.72
CA GLY A 141 1.71 -2.02 -13.97
C GLY A 141 2.75 -1.88 -15.07
N MET A 142 2.36 -2.25 -16.28
CA MET A 142 3.27 -2.33 -17.41
C MET A 142 3.77 -0.94 -17.88
N ARG A 143 3.12 0.17 -17.45
CA ARG A 143 3.59 1.55 -17.59
C ARG A 143 4.98 1.75 -17.03
N TRP A 144 5.25 1.22 -15.84
CA TRP A 144 6.49 1.51 -15.11
C TRP A 144 7.73 0.90 -15.77
N LEU A 145 7.53 -0.06 -16.68
CA LEU A 145 8.58 -0.64 -17.49
C LEU A 145 8.70 0.02 -18.87
N HIS A 146 7.67 0.76 -19.31
CA HIS A 146 7.60 1.40 -20.62
C HIS A 146 8.64 2.55 -20.75
N PRO A 147 9.33 2.69 -21.91
CA PRO A 147 10.39 3.69 -22.09
C PRO A 147 10.00 5.11 -21.71
N ARG A 148 8.74 5.50 -21.96
CA ARG A 148 8.23 6.85 -21.68
C ARG A 148 8.04 7.18 -20.20
N HIS A 149 7.95 6.18 -19.31
CA HIS A 149 7.56 6.38 -17.90
C HIS A 149 8.52 5.70 -16.91
N THR A 150 9.53 4.97 -17.40
CA THR A 150 10.47 4.18 -16.59
C THR A 150 11.34 5.01 -15.64
N ALA A 151 11.39 6.33 -15.84
CA ALA A 151 12.10 7.27 -14.97
C ALA A 151 11.53 7.29 -13.54
N HIS A 152 10.23 7.00 -13.37
CA HIS A 152 9.57 6.99 -12.06
C HIS A 152 9.61 5.63 -11.36
N LEU A 153 10.01 4.56 -12.06
CA LEU A 153 10.09 3.21 -11.52
C LEU A 153 10.89 3.11 -10.19
N PRO A 154 12.04 3.80 -10.02
CA PRO A 154 12.73 3.84 -8.72
C PRO A 154 11.83 4.26 -7.56
N ALA A 155 11.12 5.39 -7.72
CA ALA A 155 10.27 5.96 -6.67
C ALA A 155 9.10 5.04 -6.34
N VAL A 156 8.47 4.46 -7.37
CA VAL A 156 7.39 3.47 -7.21
C VAL A 156 7.87 2.24 -6.44
N LEU A 157 9.01 1.67 -6.81
CA LEU A 157 9.52 0.46 -6.14
C LEU A 157 9.92 0.74 -4.70
N GLU A 158 10.52 1.89 -4.42
CA GLU A 158 10.88 2.29 -3.06
C GLU A 158 9.64 2.49 -2.18
N HIS A 159 8.58 3.06 -2.76
CA HIS A 159 7.28 3.16 -2.12
C HIS A 159 6.71 1.76 -1.78
N GLU A 160 6.70 0.84 -2.75
CA GLU A 160 6.21 -0.53 -2.51
C GLU A 160 7.07 -1.34 -1.53
N PHE A 161 8.39 -1.16 -1.56
CA PHE A 161 9.26 -1.78 -0.57
C PHE A 161 9.00 -1.27 0.84
N ALA A 162 8.68 0.02 0.99
CA ALA A 162 8.33 0.59 2.28
C ALA A 162 7.08 -0.07 2.87
N HIS A 163 6.06 -0.36 2.07
CA HIS A 163 4.88 -1.12 2.52
C HIS A 163 5.26 -2.50 3.04
N LEU A 164 6.13 -3.23 2.32
CA LEU A 164 6.61 -4.55 2.73
C LEU A 164 7.39 -4.49 4.06
N GLN A 165 8.33 -3.55 4.19
CA GLN A 165 9.15 -3.38 5.39
C GLN A 165 8.30 -3.01 6.61
N ARG A 166 7.32 -2.12 6.41
CA ARG A 166 6.41 -1.67 7.46
C ARG A 166 5.29 -2.68 7.75
N ARG A 167 5.16 -3.72 6.92
CA ARG A 167 4.14 -4.78 7.01
C ARG A 167 2.73 -4.20 6.95
N ASP A 168 2.51 -3.21 6.10
CA ASP A 168 1.27 -2.41 6.07
C ASP A 168 0.05 -3.28 5.75
N THR A 169 0.15 -4.27 4.87
CA THR A 169 -0.94 -5.23 4.61
C THR A 169 -1.40 -5.93 5.89
N GLY A 170 -0.45 -6.38 6.73
CA GLY A 170 -0.78 -7.07 7.98
C GLY A 170 -1.40 -6.14 9.01
N LYS A 171 -0.92 -4.89 9.09
CA LYS A 171 -1.48 -3.87 9.98
C LYS A 171 -2.87 -3.42 9.53
N GLY A 172 -3.09 -3.28 8.22
CA GLY A 172 -4.38 -2.97 7.62
C GLY A 172 -5.44 -4.01 7.96
N ILE A 173 -5.11 -5.31 7.81
CA ILE A 173 -6.02 -6.41 8.22
C ILE A 173 -6.43 -6.27 9.68
N VAL A 174 -5.48 -5.99 10.59
CA VAL A 174 -5.78 -5.80 12.01
C VAL A 174 -6.68 -4.58 12.23
N ALA A 175 -6.31 -3.43 11.66
CA ALA A 175 -7.08 -2.19 11.81
C ALA A 175 -8.52 -2.32 11.28
N GLU A 176 -8.71 -2.91 10.10
CA GLU A 176 -10.03 -3.15 9.53
C GLU A 176 -10.85 -4.15 10.37
N SER A 177 -10.23 -5.23 10.84
CA SER A 177 -10.90 -6.23 11.68
C SER A 177 -11.36 -5.62 13.00
N THR A 178 -10.54 -4.76 13.61
CA THR A 178 -10.90 -4.01 14.81
C THR A 178 -12.04 -3.03 14.51
N ALA A 179 -12.01 -2.31 13.39
CA ALA A 179 -13.09 -1.41 13.00
C ALA A 179 -14.41 -2.17 12.80
N VAL A 180 -14.39 -3.31 12.10
CA VAL A 180 -15.56 -4.19 11.92
C VAL A 180 -16.11 -4.63 13.27
N MET A 181 -15.26 -5.15 14.16
CA MET A 181 -15.67 -5.57 15.50
C MET A 181 -16.30 -4.41 16.28
N SER A 182 -15.69 -3.23 16.27
CA SER A 182 -16.21 -2.04 16.96
C SER A 182 -17.57 -1.59 16.41
N VAL A 183 -17.74 -1.59 15.09
CA VAL A 183 -19.01 -1.22 14.44
C VAL A 183 -20.10 -2.26 14.71
N SER A 184 -19.77 -3.55 14.66
CA SER A 184 -20.71 -4.63 14.99
C SER A 184 -21.16 -4.58 16.45
N LEU A 185 -20.24 -4.27 17.37
CA LEU A 185 -20.57 -4.09 18.78
C LEU A 185 -21.49 -2.86 18.97
N ALA A 186 -21.14 -1.73 18.34
CA ALA A 186 -21.94 -0.51 18.39
C ALA A 186 -23.36 -0.74 17.85
N ALA A 187 -23.52 -1.50 16.77
CA ALA A 187 -24.82 -1.82 16.19
C ALA A 187 -25.74 -2.59 17.15
N GLY A 188 -25.16 -3.45 18.01
CA GLY A 188 -25.93 -4.24 18.98
C GLY A 188 -26.25 -3.53 20.29
N LEU A 189 -25.51 -2.46 20.63
CA LEU A 189 -25.56 -1.83 21.96
C LEU A 189 -26.01 -0.37 21.96
N LEU A 190 -25.91 0.33 20.83
CA LEU A 190 -26.15 1.78 20.76
C LEU A 190 -27.47 2.11 20.03
N PRO A 191 -28.15 3.20 20.43
CA PRO A 191 -29.24 3.75 19.63
C PRO A 191 -28.72 4.25 18.27
N PHE A 192 -29.60 4.30 17.27
CA PHE A 192 -29.23 4.59 15.89
C PHE A 192 -28.35 5.85 15.68
N PRO A 193 -28.61 7.01 16.34
CA PRO A 193 -27.76 8.18 16.18
C PRO A 193 -26.32 7.95 16.69
N ALA A 194 -26.17 7.31 17.84
CA ALA A 194 -24.87 7.00 18.42
C ALA A 194 -24.13 5.95 17.58
N PHE A 195 -24.82 4.92 17.11
CA PHE A 195 -24.28 3.94 16.17
C PHE A 195 -23.74 4.61 14.90
N SER A 196 -24.52 5.51 14.29
CA SER A 196 -24.13 6.20 13.05
C SER A 196 -22.86 7.04 13.24
N LEU A 197 -22.74 7.75 14.36
CA LEU A 197 -21.54 8.49 14.72
C LEU A 197 -20.34 7.56 14.94
N THR A 198 -20.51 6.43 15.64
CA THR A 198 -19.44 5.45 15.83
C THR A 198 -18.99 4.82 14.52
N ALA A 199 -19.92 4.47 13.63
CA ALA A 199 -19.60 3.92 12.32
C ALA A 199 -18.85 4.93 11.44
N ALA A 200 -19.29 6.20 11.42
CA ALA A 200 -18.60 7.27 10.71
C ALA A 200 -17.19 7.53 11.27
N ALA A 201 -17.03 7.54 12.59
CA ALA A 201 -15.74 7.71 13.24
C ALA A 201 -14.79 6.54 12.93
N ALA A 202 -15.25 5.29 13.05
CA ALA A 202 -14.47 4.10 12.72
C ALA A 202 -14.02 4.14 11.25
N TRP A 203 -14.94 4.47 10.34
CA TRP A 203 -14.64 4.65 8.92
C TRP A 203 -13.55 5.70 8.68
N MET A 204 -13.71 6.89 9.25
CA MET A 204 -12.73 7.98 9.10
C MET A 204 -11.36 7.62 9.66
N LEU A 205 -11.31 6.95 10.82
CA LEU A 205 -10.05 6.49 11.42
C LEU A 205 -9.36 5.45 10.54
N THR A 206 -10.10 4.52 9.95
CA THR A 206 -9.56 3.55 8.99
C THR A 206 -9.01 4.26 7.74
N VAL A 207 -9.70 5.26 7.21
CA VAL A 207 -9.22 6.06 6.07
C VAL A 207 -7.90 6.78 6.42
N LEU A 208 -7.87 7.48 7.56
CA LEU A 208 -6.68 8.20 8.01
C LEU A 208 -5.49 7.26 8.29
N PHE A 209 -5.77 6.07 8.82
CA PHE A 209 -4.76 5.03 9.01
C PHE A 209 -4.08 4.63 7.69
N HIS A 210 -4.87 4.39 6.64
CA HIS A 210 -4.34 4.05 5.32
C HIS A 210 -3.62 5.23 4.67
N TRP A 211 -4.17 6.45 4.77
CA TRP A 211 -3.51 7.64 4.25
C TRP A 211 -2.15 7.87 4.88
N TRP A 212 -2.04 7.70 6.19
CA TRP A 212 -0.75 7.75 6.87
C TRP A 212 0.20 6.64 6.40
N GLY A 213 -0.33 5.44 6.15
CA GLY A 213 0.35 4.35 5.46
C GLY A 213 1.04 4.84 4.19
N GLU A 214 0.27 5.35 3.24
CA GLU A 214 0.76 5.85 1.95
C GLU A 214 1.79 6.98 2.10
N LEU A 215 1.51 8.00 2.92
CA LEU A 215 2.42 9.14 3.08
C LEU A 215 3.75 8.73 3.73
N ALA A 216 3.75 7.77 4.64
CA ALA A 216 4.99 7.25 5.21
C ALA A 216 5.79 6.40 4.21
N CYS A 217 5.13 5.74 3.26
CA CYS A 217 5.81 5.09 2.13
C CYS A 217 6.37 6.12 1.14
N ASP A 218 5.63 7.21 0.86
CA ASP A 218 6.15 8.34 0.08
C ASP A 218 7.37 8.96 0.75
N LEU A 219 7.37 9.12 2.08
CA LEU A 219 8.53 9.59 2.83
C LEU A 219 9.74 8.66 2.68
N ALA A 220 9.53 7.34 2.71
CA ALA A 220 10.59 6.38 2.50
C ALA A 220 11.18 6.48 1.09
N ALA A 221 10.33 6.59 0.07
CA ALA A 221 10.75 6.82 -1.30
C ALA A 221 11.52 8.14 -1.45
N VAL A 222 11.04 9.23 -0.84
CA VAL A 222 11.71 10.54 -0.85
C VAL A 222 13.12 10.47 -0.24
N ARG A 223 13.31 9.71 0.84
CA ARG A 223 14.63 9.54 1.47
C ARG A 223 15.64 8.84 0.57
N VAL A 224 15.18 8.03 -0.38
CA VAL A 224 16.04 7.24 -1.26
C VAL A 224 16.19 7.89 -2.64
N CYS A 225 15.08 8.33 -3.25
CA CYS A 225 15.04 8.86 -4.60
C CYS A 225 15.07 10.40 -4.66
N GLY A 226 14.91 11.08 -3.52
CA GLY A 226 14.80 12.54 -3.45
C GLY A 226 13.37 13.06 -3.65
N ARG A 227 13.15 14.31 -3.20
CA ARG A 227 11.84 14.97 -3.23
C ARG A 227 11.33 15.18 -4.65
N SER A 228 12.18 15.67 -5.56
CA SER A 228 11.80 15.98 -6.94
C SER A 228 11.28 14.76 -7.68
N ALA A 229 12.01 13.63 -7.62
CA ALA A 229 11.63 12.40 -8.31
C ALA A 229 10.25 11.87 -7.88
N VAL A 230 9.96 11.88 -6.57
CA VAL A 230 8.65 11.43 -6.04
C VAL A 230 7.54 12.44 -6.33
N ALA A 231 7.82 13.75 -6.20
CA ALA A 231 6.83 14.77 -6.50
C ALA A 231 6.45 14.79 -7.99
N GLU A 232 7.42 14.68 -8.90
CA GLU A 232 7.20 14.60 -10.35
C GLU A 232 6.36 13.37 -10.73
N MET A 233 6.67 12.20 -10.17
CA MET A 233 5.86 10.99 -10.35
C MET A 233 4.38 11.25 -10.00
N TRP A 234 4.10 11.85 -8.84
CA TRP A 234 2.72 12.15 -8.42
C TRP A 234 2.06 13.26 -9.25
N ARG A 235 2.84 14.21 -9.79
CA ARG A 235 2.31 15.23 -10.71
C ARG A 235 1.89 14.60 -12.04
N GLU A 236 2.69 13.68 -12.59
CA GLU A 236 2.32 12.95 -13.81
C GLU A 236 1.06 12.10 -13.60
N ASP A 237 0.92 11.45 -12.44
CA ASP A 237 -0.31 10.72 -12.09
C ASP A 237 -1.52 11.64 -11.96
N LEU A 238 -1.35 12.83 -11.39
CA LEU A 238 -2.41 13.83 -11.29
C LEU A 238 -2.85 14.32 -12.68
N GLU A 239 -1.93 14.51 -13.61
CA GLU A 239 -2.22 14.90 -14.99
C GLU A 239 -2.97 13.79 -15.73
N ARG A 240 -2.54 12.54 -15.57
CA ARG A 240 -3.24 11.36 -16.10
C ARG A 240 -4.66 11.26 -15.56
N ASP A 241 -4.86 11.47 -14.27
CA ASP A 241 -6.20 11.44 -13.68
C ASP A 241 -7.08 12.59 -14.20
N ARG A 242 -6.51 13.77 -14.44
CA ARG A 242 -7.23 14.90 -15.05
C ARG A 242 -7.66 14.61 -16.47
N ALA A 243 -6.88 13.85 -17.24
CA ALA A 243 -7.19 13.45 -18.61
C ALA A 243 -8.33 12.42 -18.72
N ARG A 244 -8.73 11.77 -17.62
CA ARG A 244 -9.87 10.85 -17.59
C ARG A 244 -11.21 11.60 -17.69
N SER A 245 -12.21 10.94 -18.27
CA SER A 245 -13.58 11.45 -18.29
C SER A 245 -14.15 11.61 -16.88
N LEU A 246 -15.07 12.58 -16.71
CA LEU A 246 -15.50 13.08 -15.41
C LEU A 246 -16.07 11.99 -14.49
N TRP A 247 -16.98 11.15 -15.00
CA TRP A 247 -17.68 10.15 -14.20
C TRP A 247 -16.78 9.00 -13.72
N PRO A 248 -16.03 8.33 -14.62
CA PRO A 248 -15.03 7.34 -14.19
C PRO A 248 -14.00 7.93 -13.23
N ARG A 249 -13.60 9.18 -13.42
CA ARG A 249 -12.69 9.89 -12.51
C ARG A 249 -13.29 10.06 -11.13
N ILE A 250 -14.49 10.61 -11.00
CA ILE A 250 -15.16 10.78 -9.70
C ILE A 250 -15.30 9.44 -8.98
N TRP A 251 -15.71 8.40 -9.70
CA TRP A 251 -15.88 7.07 -9.13
C TRP A 251 -14.55 6.47 -8.67
N ALA A 252 -13.50 6.54 -9.49
CA ALA A 252 -12.16 6.07 -9.15
C ALA A 252 -11.58 6.85 -7.95
N THR A 253 -11.74 8.18 -7.93
CA THR A 253 -11.31 9.02 -6.81
C THR A 253 -12.08 8.68 -5.54
N ALA A 254 -13.41 8.59 -5.58
CA ALA A 254 -14.22 8.27 -4.39
C ALA A 254 -13.85 6.90 -3.79
N ARG A 255 -13.59 5.90 -4.64
CA ARG A 255 -13.11 4.59 -4.20
C ARG A 255 -11.68 4.67 -3.65
N GLY A 256 -10.79 5.37 -4.35
CA GLY A 256 -9.38 5.51 -4.02
C GLY A 256 -9.16 6.25 -2.69
N LEU A 257 -9.96 7.26 -2.38
CA LEU A 257 -9.87 8.04 -1.14
C LEU A 257 -10.05 7.19 0.13
N ARG A 258 -10.60 5.98 0.01
CA ARG A 258 -10.74 5.06 1.15
C ARG A 258 -9.40 4.50 1.61
N THR A 259 -8.47 4.35 0.69
CA THR A 259 -7.19 3.65 0.90
C THR A 259 -5.99 4.54 0.59
N HIS A 260 -6.17 5.61 -0.18
CA HIS A 260 -5.08 6.49 -0.61
C HIS A 260 -5.44 7.96 -0.36
N PRO A 261 -4.47 8.77 0.08
CA PRO A 261 -4.66 10.21 0.18
C PRO A 261 -4.85 10.83 -1.22
N PRO A 262 -5.51 11.99 -1.33
CA PRO A 262 -5.61 12.70 -2.60
C PRO A 262 -4.22 12.92 -3.21
N THR A 263 -4.06 12.70 -4.51
CA THR A 263 -2.75 12.86 -5.19
C THR A 263 -2.11 14.23 -4.95
N ARG A 264 -2.92 15.30 -4.86
CA ARG A 264 -2.43 16.65 -4.50
C ARG A 264 -1.79 16.70 -3.11
N LEU A 265 -2.35 15.97 -2.14
CA LEU A 265 -1.76 15.85 -0.80
C LEU A 265 -0.43 15.09 -0.86
N ARG A 266 -0.31 14.07 -1.71
CA ARG A 266 0.95 13.33 -1.93
C ARG A 266 2.03 14.20 -2.56
N VAL A 267 1.68 15.01 -3.57
CA VAL A 267 2.59 16.00 -4.18
C VAL A 267 3.08 16.98 -3.12
N PHE A 268 2.16 17.63 -2.40
CA PHE A 268 2.50 18.59 -1.36
C PHE A 268 3.39 17.96 -0.28
N PHE A 269 3.05 16.75 0.17
CA PHE A 269 3.83 16.05 1.17
C PHE A 269 5.24 15.71 0.67
N ALA A 270 5.38 15.19 -0.55
CA ALA A 270 6.69 14.85 -1.13
C ALA A 270 7.60 16.07 -1.28
N GLU A 271 7.05 17.22 -1.67
CA GLU A 271 7.78 18.50 -1.78
C GLU A 271 8.33 19.00 -0.43
N HIS A 272 7.63 18.72 0.67
CA HIS A 272 7.94 19.24 2.00
C HIS A 272 8.49 18.17 2.96
N ALA A 273 8.59 16.92 2.51
CA ALA A 273 8.99 15.79 3.34
C ALA A 273 10.38 16.01 3.97
N PRO A 274 10.55 15.77 5.28
CA PRO A 274 11.82 16.00 5.96
C PRO A 274 12.92 15.09 5.40
N MET A 275 14.04 15.70 4.99
CA MET A 275 15.23 15.00 4.49
C MET A 275 16.33 15.04 5.57
N PRO A 276 17.07 13.95 5.79
CA PRO A 276 18.31 14.04 6.56
C PRO A 276 19.29 15.00 5.87
N SER A 277 20.09 15.72 6.65
CA SER A 277 21.17 16.59 6.14
C SER A 277 22.03 15.78 5.17
N GLN A 278 22.05 16.17 3.90
CA GLN A 278 22.67 15.38 2.84
C GLN A 278 24.17 15.17 3.08
N PRO A 279 24.71 13.95 2.88
CA PRO A 279 26.09 13.80 2.45
C PRO A 279 26.25 14.45 1.07
N THR A 280 27.41 15.06 0.83
CA THR A 280 27.78 15.88 -0.36
C THR A 280 27.62 15.20 -1.73
N ALA A 281 27.26 13.92 -1.77
CA ALA A 281 26.92 13.17 -2.97
C ALA A 281 25.60 12.43 -2.74
N VAL A 282 24.56 12.79 -3.50
CA VAL A 282 23.33 11.99 -3.57
C VAL A 282 23.68 10.71 -4.33
N PRO A 283 23.63 9.51 -3.71
CA PRO A 283 23.83 8.28 -4.45
C PRO A 283 22.71 8.18 -5.49
N GLN A 284 23.05 8.14 -6.78
CA GLN A 284 22.06 7.87 -7.81
C GLN A 284 21.44 6.51 -7.55
N HIS A 285 20.10 6.45 -7.54
CA HIS A 285 19.40 5.17 -7.37
C HIS A 285 19.86 4.17 -8.45
N PRO A 286 20.13 2.89 -8.15
CA PRO A 286 20.69 1.92 -9.11
C PRO A 286 19.84 1.66 -10.36
N LEU A 287 18.59 2.14 -10.37
CA LEU A 287 17.66 2.05 -11.49
C LEU A 287 17.49 3.39 -12.24
N HIS A 288 18.12 4.48 -11.80
CA HIS A 288 18.17 5.70 -12.62
C HIS A 288 19.02 5.42 -13.85
N VAL A 289 18.43 5.65 -15.02
CA VAL A 289 19.17 5.70 -16.28
C VAL A 289 19.47 7.19 -16.52
N PRO A 290 20.73 7.60 -16.72
CA PRO A 290 21.02 8.97 -17.11
C PRO A 290 20.26 9.28 -18.40
N VAL A 291 19.65 10.46 -18.47
CA VAL A 291 19.11 10.96 -19.73
C VAL A 291 20.33 11.18 -20.63
N THR A 292 20.51 10.29 -21.60
CA THR A 292 21.47 10.52 -22.69
C THR A 292 20.92 11.69 -23.50
N SER A 293 21.51 12.87 -23.30
CA SER A 293 21.38 14.05 -24.16
C SER A 293 21.93 13.77 -25.55
#